data_AF-A0A537JKU7-F1
#
_entry.id   AF-A0A537JKU7-F1
#
_cell.length_a   1.000
_cell.length_b   1.000
_cell.length_c   1.000
_cell.angle_alpha   90.00
_cell.angle_beta   90.00
_cell.angle_gamma   90.00
#
_symmetry.space_group_name_H-M   'P 1'
#
loop_
_entity.id
_entity.type
_entity.pdbx_description
1 polymer ?
#
loop_
_entity_poly.entity_id
_entity_poly.type
_entity_poly.pdbx_seq_one_letter_code
_entity_poly.pdbx_strand_id
1 'polypeptide(L)' 'WIARINAAARPHGLSYSRLIHGLRRAGIEVNRKVLADLAVRDAQAFSALVKQIQRTE' A
#
# COMPACT_ATOMS: atom_id res chain seq x y z
N TRP A 1 11.96 -1.87 -4.33
CA TRP A 1 10.80 -1.40 -3.53
C TRP A 1 9.48 -1.64 -4.26
N ILE A 2 9.34 -1.35 -5.56
CA ILE A 2 8.12 -1.67 -6.36
C ILE A 2 7.75 -3.16 -6.28
N ALA A 3 8.70 -4.07 -6.54
CA ALA A 3 8.45 -5.51 -6.48
C ALA A 3 8.02 -5.99 -5.08
N ARG A 4 8.59 -5.41 -4.02
CA ARG A 4 8.21 -5.68 -2.62
C ARG A 4 6.78 -5.22 -2.33
N ILE A 5 6.43 -4.01 -2.74
CA ILE A 5 5.06 -3.48 -2.61
C ILE A 5 4.09 -4.35 -3.42
N ASN A 6 4.47 -4.77 -4.63
CA ASN A 6 3.62 -5.61 -5.48
C ASN A 6 3.39 -7.00 -4.84
N ALA A 7 4.43 -7.58 -4.22
CA ALA A 7 4.30 -8.82 -3.47
C ALA A 7 3.38 -8.66 -2.24
N ALA A 8 3.47 -7.54 -1.51
CA ALA A 8 2.61 -7.26 -0.36
C ALA A 8 1.18 -6.84 -0.73
N ALA A 9 0.98 -6.23 -1.91
CA ALA A 9 -0.32 -5.81 -2.40
C ALA A 9 -1.09 -6.96 -3.10
N ARG A 10 -0.38 -7.97 -3.63
CA ARG A 10 -0.94 -9.20 -4.21
C ARG A 10 -1.98 -9.91 -3.32
N PRO A 11 -1.73 -10.20 -2.03
CA PRO A 11 -2.72 -10.86 -1.16
C PRO A 11 -3.98 -10.01 -0.95
N HIS A 12 -3.92 -8.70 -1.21
CA HIS A 12 -5.07 -7.81 -1.15
C HIS A 12 -5.74 -7.57 -2.51
N GLY A 13 -5.29 -8.25 -3.57
CA GLY A 13 -5.82 -8.07 -4.93
C GLY A 13 -5.54 -6.68 -5.51
N LEU A 14 -4.54 -5.96 -4.98
CA LEU A 14 -4.20 -4.61 -5.40
C LEU A 14 -2.91 -4.57 -6.20
N SER A 15 -2.93 -3.80 -7.28
CA SER A 15 -1.73 -3.45 -8.03
C SER A 15 -1.09 -2.20 -7.43
N TYR A 16 0.23 -2.05 -7.59
CA TYR A 16 0.98 -0.87 -7.17
C TYR A 16 0.29 0.46 -7.58
N SER A 17 -0.20 0.54 -8.82
CA SER A 17 -0.89 1.75 -9.31
C SER A 17 -2.18 2.06 -8.54
N ARG A 18 -2.99 1.05 -8.21
CA ARG A 18 -4.20 1.23 -7.37
C ARG A 18 -3.83 1.66 -5.95
N LEU A 19 -2.80 1.04 -5.38
CA LEU A 19 -2.31 1.39 -4.05
C LEU A 19 -1.87 2.87 -3.99
N ILE A 20 -1.06 3.30 -4.94
CA ILE A 20 -0.59 4.70 -5.03
C ILE A 20 -1.74 5.66 -5.32
N HIS A 21 -2.69 5.25 -6.18
CA HIS A 21 -3.89 6.04 -6.45
C HIS A 21 -4.73 6.24 -5.19
N GLY A 22 -5.00 5.16 -4.44
CA GLY A 22 -5.73 5.19 -3.18
C GLY A 22 -5.03 6.02 -2.10
N LEU A 23 -3.71 5.89 -1.97
CA LEU A 23 -2.92 6.72 -1.05
C LEU A 23 -3.03 8.21 -1.40
N ARG A 24 -2.93 8.56 -2.69
CA ARG A 24 -3.07 9.95 -3.15
C ARG A 24 -4.49 10.49 -2.94
N ARG A 25 -5.52 9.66 -3.16
CA ARG A 25 -6.93 9.98 -2.90
C ARG A 25 -7.21 10.19 -1.41
N ALA A 26 -6.57 9.40 -0.55
CA ALA A 26 -6.66 9.54 0.90
C ALA A 26 -5.82 10.72 1.44
N GLY A 27 -5.08 11.45 0.59
CA GLY A 27 -4.19 12.53 1.02
C GLY A 27 -2.94 12.05 1.78
N ILE A 28 -2.60 10.76 1.67
CA ILE A 28 -1.45 10.15 2.37
C ILE A 28 -0.22 10.23 1.46
N GLU A 29 0.63 11.22 1.71
CA GLU A 29 1.95 11.29 1.10
C GLU A 29 2.93 10.38 1.84
N VAL A 30 3.18 9.19 1.28
CA VAL A 30 4.12 8.22 1.84
C VAL A 30 5.30 8.02 0.89
N ASN A 31 6.51 7.94 1.46
CA ASN A 31 7.70 7.65 0.68
C ASN A 31 7.69 6.18 0.25
N ARG A 32 7.84 5.93 -1.05
CA ARG A 32 7.73 4.60 -1.65
C ARG A 32 8.80 3.62 -1.14
N LYS A 33 9.96 4.11 -0.70
CA LYS A 33 10.98 3.29 -0.05
C LYS A 33 10.52 2.82 1.33
N VAL A 34 9.98 3.73 2.13
CA VAL A 34 9.44 3.44 3.47
C VAL A 34 8.21 2.56 3.38
N LEU A 35 7.33 2.80 2.41
CA LEU A 35 6.16 1.95 2.15
C LEU A 35 6.56 0.51 1.84
N ALA A 36 7.61 0.31 1.05
CA ALA A 36 8.10 -1.03 0.74
C ALA A 36 8.77 -1.71 1.94
N ASP A 37 9.39 -0.94 2.83
CA ASP A 37 9.97 -1.44 4.07
C ASP A 37 8.87 -1.81 5.07
N LEU A 38 7.88 -0.93 5.25
CA LEU A 38 6.68 -1.15 6.07
C LEU A 38 5.90 -2.37 5.58
N ALA A 39 5.71 -2.51 4.27
CA ALA A 39 4.99 -3.64 3.68
C ALA A 39 5.67 -5.00 3.96
N VAL A 40 6.99 -5.01 4.17
CA VAL A 40 7.76 -6.23 4.44
C VAL A 40 7.93 -6.46 5.94
N ARG A 41 8.13 -5.40 6.73
CA ARG A 41 8.35 -5.47 8.18
C ARG A 41 7.05 -5.63 8.95
N ASP A 42 5.98 -5.00 8.47
CA ASP A 42 4.70 -4.93 9.16
C ASP A 42 3.54 -5.08 8.17
N ALA A 43 3.29 -6.34 7.80
CA ALA A 43 2.20 -6.70 6.90
C ALA A 43 0.82 -6.33 7.48
N GLN A 44 0.69 -6.31 8.82
CA GLN A 44 -0.56 -5.94 9.49
C GLN A 44 -0.87 -4.44 9.32
N ALA A 45 0.11 -3.56 9.57
CA ALA A 45 -0.03 -2.13 9.31
C ALA A 45 -0.29 -1.84 7.82
N PHE A 46 0.41 -2.54 6.91
CA PHE A 46 0.15 -2.42 5.48
C PHE A 46 -1.27 -2.85 5.10
N SER A 47 -1.78 -3.95 5.65
CA SER A 47 -3.15 -4.40 5.42
C SER A 47 -4.18 -3.39 5.94
N ALA A 48 -3.93 -2.76 7.09
CA ALA A 48 -4.79 -1.71 7.62
C ALA A 48 -4.82 -0.49 6.69
N LEU A 49 -3.66 -0.05 6.20
CA LEU A 49 -3.54 1.02 5.19
C LEU A 49 -4.30 0.67 3.91
N VAL A 50 -4.13 -0.55 3.41
CA VAL A 50 -4.83 -1.06 2.23
C VAL A 50 -6.35 -1.03 2.42
N LYS A 51 -6.84 -1.49 3.58
CA LYS A 51 -8.27 -1.42 3.90
C LYS A 51 -8.76 0.03 4.02
N GLN A 52 -7.95 0.92 4.59
CA GLN A 52 -8.28 2.35 4.70
C GLN A 52 -8.48 2.96 3.31
N ILE A 53 -7.55 2.73 2.37
CA ILE A 53 -7.65 3.30 1.02
C ILE A 53 -8.77 2.68 0.17
N GLN A 54 -9.11 1.40 0.39
CA GLN A 54 -10.25 0.74 -0.28
C GLN A 54 -11.61 1.31 0.16
N ARG A 55 -11.70 1.83 1.39
CA ARG A 55 -12.94 2.46 1.88
C ARG A 55 -13.17 3.87 1.32
N THR A 56 -12.14 4.47 0.73
CA THR A 56 -12.18 5.83 0.16
C THR A 56 -12.36 5.81 -1.37
N GLU A 57 -12.65 4.63 -1.95
CA GLU A 57 -13.01 4.45 -3.36
C GLU A 57 -14.46 4.86 -3.65
#